data_AF-A0A7X6J8P2-F1
#
_entry.id   AF-A0A7X6J8P2-F1
#
_cell.length_a   1.000
_cell.length_b   1.000
_cell.length_c   1.000
_cell.angle_alpha   90.00
_cell.angle_beta   90.00
_cell.angle_gamma   90.00
#
_symmetry.space_group_name_H-M   'P 1'
#
loop_
_entity.id
_entity.type
_entity.pdbx_description
1 polymer ?
#
loop_
_entity_poly.entity_id
_entity_poly.type
_entity_poly.pdbx_seq_one_letter_code
_entity_poly.pdbx_strand_id
1 'polypeptide(L)'
;MSVDMFQLHRNCNAQRWVIKSASIPSLRVDPELRAAAESVLKEGETLSAFVENSLRAQIDHRRAHAEFIAHGLAAREEAKRTGIYYSADEVVGELKEMLAAKIARKAN
;
A
#
# COMPACT_ATOMS: atom_id res chain seq x y z
N MET A 1 -51.70 -14.57 -32.49
CA MET A 1 -51.51 -13.12 -32.27
C MET A 1 -51.99 -12.84 -30.85
N SER A 2 -51.20 -12.36 -29.89
CA SER A 2 -49.82 -11.93 -29.84
C SER A 2 -49.33 -12.40 -28.48
N VAL A 3 -48.20 -13.11 -28.45
CA VAL A 3 -47.52 -13.52 -27.23
C VAL A 3 -47.13 -12.26 -26.46
N ASP A 4 -47.42 -12.23 -25.17
CA ASP A 4 -46.99 -11.18 -24.24
C ASP A 4 -45.46 -11.10 -24.28
N MET A 5 -44.96 -10.14 -25.05
CA MET A 5 -43.56 -9.99 -25.40
C MET A 5 -42.85 -9.34 -24.20
N PHE A 6 -42.18 -10.19 -23.44
CA PHE A 6 -41.08 -9.84 -22.54
C PHE A 6 -41.42 -8.95 -21.34
N GLN A 7 -41.89 -9.62 -20.29
CA GLN A 7 -41.42 -9.40 -18.92
C GLN A 7 -39.88 -9.34 -18.89
N LEU A 8 -39.30 -8.18 -19.15
CA LEU A 8 -37.89 -7.88 -18.91
C LEU A 8 -37.71 -7.66 -17.40
N HIS A 9 -37.66 -8.78 -16.66
CA HIS A 9 -37.00 -8.82 -15.36
C HIS A 9 -35.54 -8.44 -15.58
N ARG A 10 -35.23 -7.14 -15.49
CA ARG A 10 -33.87 -6.70 -15.22
C ARG A 10 -33.57 -7.06 -13.77
N ASN A 11 -33.22 -8.32 -13.54
CA ASN A 11 -32.40 -8.73 -12.42
C ASN A 11 -31.03 -8.06 -12.63
N CYS A 12 -30.94 -6.77 -12.29
CA CYS A 12 -29.67 -6.13 -11.98
C CYS A 12 -29.15 -6.85 -10.75
N ASN A 13 -28.41 -7.93 -10.99
CA ASN A 13 -27.62 -8.61 -9.99
C ASN A 13 -26.59 -7.61 -9.47
N ALA A 14 -26.99 -6.84 -8.46
CA ALA A 14 -26.15 -5.95 -7.68
C ALA A 14 -25.21 -6.81 -6.83
N GLN A 15 -24.34 -7.57 -7.50
CA GLN A 15 -23.10 -8.01 -6.90
C GLN A 15 -22.39 -6.72 -6.49
N ARG A 16 -22.42 -6.45 -5.18
CA ARG A 16 -21.78 -5.34 -4.45
C ARG A 16 -20.74 -4.60 -5.30
N TRP A 17 -21.18 -3.65 -6.12
CA TRP A 17 -20.27 -2.65 -6.66
C TRP A 17 -19.88 -1.78 -5.47
N VAL A 18 -18.64 -1.93 -4.99
CA VAL A 18 -18.09 -1.04 -3.99
C VAL A 18 -17.87 0.30 -4.68
N ILE A 19 -18.91 1.14 -4.68
CA ILE A 19 -18.80 2.53 -5.11
C ILE A 19 -17.91 3.24 -4.08
N LYS A 20 -16.85 3.91 -4.56
CA LYS A 20 -16.02 4.78 -3.71
C LYS A 20 -16.91 5.91 -3.19
N SER A 21 -17.19 5.92 -1.90
CA SER A 21 -18.16 6.83 -1.26
C SER A 21 -17.57 8.13 -0.74
N ALA A 22 -16.24 8.24 -0.73
CA ALA A 22 -15.52 9.41 -0.24
C ALA A 22 -14.70 10.04 -1.38
N SER A 23 -14.64 11.37 -1.38
CA SER A 23 -13.80 12.15 -2.30
C SER A 23 -12.63 12.76 -1.55
N ILE A 24 -11.49 12.83 -2.22
CA ILE A 24 -10.38 13.70 -1.81
C ILE A 24 -10.82 15.15 -2.10
N PRO A 25 -10.46 16.14 -1.26
CA PRO A 25 -10.74 17.54 -1.54
C PRO A 25 -10.15 18.00 -2.87
N SER A 26 -10.73 19.05 -3.47
CA SER A 26 -10.17 19.67 -4.67
C SER A 26 -8.85 20.36 -4.34
N LEU A 27 -7.73 19.75 -4.74
CA LEU A 27 -6.39 20.28 -4.56
C LEU A 27 -5.91 20.95 -5.85
N ARG A 28 -5.50 22.22 -5.76
CA ARG A 28 -4.73 22.86 -6.82
C ARG A 28 -3.27 22.45 -6.68
N VAL A 29 -2.67 22.05 -7.79
CA VAL A 29 -1.27 21.65 -7.88
C VAL A 29 -0.56 22.49 -8.92
N ASP A 30 0.77 22.48 -8.86
CA ASP A 30 1.59 23.07 -9.91
C ASP A 30 1.32 22.37 -11.26
N PRO A 31 1.19 23.13 -12.38
CA PRO A 31 1.01 22.53 -13.70
C PRO A 31 2.11 21.54 -14.10
N GLU A 32 3.36 21.79 -13.71
CA GLU A 32 4.49 20.90 -14.01
C GLU A 32 4.34 19.57 -13.26
N LEU A 33 3.90 19.61 -12.00
CA LEU A 33 3.64 18.39 -11.22
C LEU A 33 2.52 17.55 -11.86
N ARG A 34 1.46 18.21 -12.35
CA ARG A 34 0.39 17.51 -13.06
C ARG A 34 0.90 16.85 -14.33
N ALA A 35 1.67 17.58 -15.15
CA ALA A 35 2.23 17.04 -16.38
C ALA A 35 3.17 15.85 -16.12
N ALA A 36 3.98 15.93 -15.06
CA ALA A 36 4.85 14.83 -14.64
C ALA A 36 4.06 13.59 -14.17
N ALA A 37 2.92 13.78 -13.49
CA ALA A 37 2.06 12.67 -13.10
C ALA A 37 1.36 12.02 -14.30
N GLU A 38 0.93 12.83 -15.29
CA GLU A 38 0.28 12.33 -16.51
C GLU A 38 1.26 11.58 -17.42
N SER A 39 2.54 11.98 -17.47
CA SER A 39 3.56 11.34 -18.33
C SER A 39 3.98 9.94 -17.90
N VAL A 40 3.73 9.56 -16.64
CA VAL A 40 4.10 8.25 -16.07
C VAL A 40 2.94 7.27 -15.97
N LEU A 41 1.75 7.63 -16.46
CA LEU A 41 0.58 6.76 -16.44
C LEU A 41 0.78 5.54 -17.34
N LYS A 42 0.30 4.38 -16.88
CA LYS A 42 0.25 3.16 -17.67
C LYS A 42 -0.95 3.16 -18.62
N GLU A 43 -0.93 2.29 -19.62
CA GLU A 43 -2.07 2.12 -20.53
C GLU A 43 -3.35 1.78 -19.76
N GLY A 44 -4.41 2.56 -19.99
CA GLY A 44 -5.69 2.42 -19.30
C GLY A 44 -5.73 2.95 -17.86
N GLU A 45 -4.62 3.48 -17.32
CA GLU A 45 -4.60 4.09 -15.99
C GLU A 45 -5.11 5.52 -16.02
N THR A 46 -5.92 5.89 -15.02
CA THR A 46 -6.40 7.27 -14.86
C THR A 46 -5.57 8.01 -13.83
N LEU A 47 -5.44 9.33 -13.98
CA LEU A 47 -4.75 10.17 -12.99
C LEU A 47 -5.34 10.02 -11.58
N SER A 48 -6.66 9.88 -11.44
CA SER A 48 -7.32 9.64 -10.15
C SER A 48 -6.93 8.30 -9.52
N ALA A 49 -6.80 7.23 -10.30
CA ALA A 49 -6.34 5.93 -9.81
C ALA A 49 -4.87 5.99 -9.37
N PHE A 50 -4.03 6.64 -10.16
CA PHE A 50 -2.62 6.85 -9.82
C PHE A 50 -2.45 7.64 -8.50
N VAL A 51 -3.18 8.74 -8.34
CA VAL A 51 -3.16 9.56 -7.11
C VAL A 51 -3.67 8.77 -5.91
N GLU A 52 -4.76 8.01 -6.06
CA GLU A 52 -5.24 7.14 -4.97
C GLU A 52 -4.19 6.13 -4.53
N ASN A 53 -3.54 5.44 -5.47
CA ASN A 53 -2.49 4.47 -5.18
C ASN A 53 -1.31 5.13 -4.45
N SER A 54 -0.93 6.33 -4.90
CA SER A 54 0.14 7.12 -4.30
C SER A 54 -0.18 7.50 -2.85
N LEU A 55 -1.45 7.88 -2.57
CA LEU A 55 -1.90 8.19 -1.22
C LEU A 55 -1.91 6.95 -0.32
N ARG A 56 -2.35 5.79 -0.82
CA ARG A 56 -2.29 4.52 -0.09
C ARG A 56 -0.85 4.19 0.31
N ALA A 57 0.06 4.23 -0.66
CA ALA A 57 1.48 3.99 -0.42
C ALA A 57 2.07 4.96 0.62
N GLN A 58 1.69 6.24 0.55
CA GLN A 58 2.18 7.24 1.49
C GLN A 58 1.60 7.09 2.90
N ILE A 59 0.34 6.65 3.03
CA ILE A 59 -0.25 6.31 4.32
C ILE A 59 0.49 5.15 4.95
N ASP A 60 0.73 4.09 4.18
CA ASP A 60 1.42 2.88 4.67
C ASP A 60 2.85 3.20 5.07
N HIS A 61 3.56 3.99 4.26
CA HIS A 61 4.90 4.47 4.60
C HIS A 61 4.92 5.26 5.91
N ARG A 62 3.96 6.19 6.10
CA ARG A 62 3.88 6.99 7.34
C ARG A 62 3.56 6.14 8.57
N ARG A 63 2.70 5.13 8.43
CA ARG A 63 2.37 4.19 9.51
C ARG A 63 3.59 3.35 9.88
N ALA A 64 4.23 2.72 8.90
CA ALA A 64 5.42 1.91 9.12
C ALA A 64 6.55 2.72 9.77
N HIS A 65 6.74 3.98 9.36
CA HIS A 65 7.74 4.87 9.95
C HIS A 65 7.42 5.20 11.42
N ALA A 66 6.15 5.49 11.74
CA ALA A 66 5.74 5.75 13.12
C ALA A 66 5.91 4.50 14.01
N GLU A 67 5.53 3.33 13.50
CA GLU A 67 5.72 2.05 14.20
C GLU A 67 7.20 1.74 14.42
N PHE A 68 8.05 1.97 13.42
CA PHE A 68 9.50 1.78 13.55
C PHE A 68 10.09 2.64 14.68
N ILE A 69 9.71 3.92 14.75
CA ILE A 69 10.15 4.82 15.82
C ILE A 69 9.64 4.32 17.18
N ALA A 70 8.35 3.96 17.27
CA ALA A 70 7.75 3.47 18.50
C ALA A 70 8.46 2.20 19.00
N HIS A 71 8.72 1.24 18.11
CA HIS A 71 9.44 0.02 18.42
C HIS A 71 10.90 0.29 18.84
N GLY A 72 11.60 1.19 18.15
CA GLY A 72 12.96 1.56 18.52
C GLY A 72 13.06 2.19 19.91
N LEU A 73 12.11 3.06 20.27
CA LEU A 73 12.03 3.65 21.60
C LEU A 73 11.72 2.60 22.67
N ALA A 74 10.76 1.71 22.41
CA ALA A 74 10.42 0.63 23.33
C ALA A 74 11.61 -0.33 23.55
N ALA A 75 12.28 -0.74 22.48
CA ALA A 75 13.47 -1.58 22.54
C ALA A 75 14.60 -0.91 23.33
N ARG A 76 14.78 0.40 23.18
CA ARG A 76 15.78 1.16 23.96
C ARG A 76 15.47 1.13 25.45
N GLU A 77 14.22 1.39 25.85
CA GLU A 77 13.84 1.35 27.28
C GLU A 77 13.96 -0.07 27.85
N GLU A 78 13.65 -1.09 27.06
CA GLU A 78 13.82 -2.49 27.43
C GLU A 78 15.30 -2.88 27.61
N ALA A 79 16.18 -2.46 26.70
CA ALA A 79 17.62 -2.69 26.82
C ALA A 79 18.20 -1.99 28.05
N LYS A 80 17.74 -0.79 28.39
CA LYS A 80 18.11 -0.11 29.64
C LYS A 80 17.65 -0.88 30.87
N ARG A 81 16.44 -1.45 30.85
CA ARG A 81 15.86 -2.21 31.97
C ARG A 81 16.56 -3.55 32.20
N THR A 82 16.93 -4.24 31.12
CA THR A 82 17.52 -5.60 31.18
C THR A 82 19.05 -5.61 31.18
N GLY A 83 19.68 -4.56 30.65
CA GLY A 83 21.12 -4.50 30.42
C GLY A 83 21.59 -5.31 29.20
N ILE A 84 20.67 -5.88 28.42
CA ILE A 84 21.00 -6.71 27.24
C ILE A 84 21.14 -5.80 26.01
N TYR A 85 22.29 -5.87 25.37
CA TYR A 85 22.60 -5.14 24.13
C TYR A 85 23.27 -6.09 23.13
N TYR A 86 22.96 -5.90 21.86
CA TYR A 86 23.56 -6.64 20.76
C TYR A 86 24.44 -5.72 19.93
N SER A 87 25.58 -6.24 19.45
CA SER A 87 26.43 -5.47 18.54
C SER A 87 25.76 -5.36 17.16
N ALA A 88 26.10 -4.30 16.42
CA ALA A 88 25.60 -4.15 15.05
C ALA A 88 26.04 -5.31 14.15
N ASP A 89 27.27 -5.80 14.33
CA ASP A 89 27.83 -6.90 13.53
C ASP A 89 27.09 -8.21 13.77
N GLU A 90 26.70 -8.50 15.02
CA GLU A 90 25.93 -9.70 15.37
C GLU A 90 24.55 -9.68 14.69
N VAL A 91 23.80 -8.58 14.84
CA VAL A 91 22.47 -8.43 14.24
C VAL A 91 22.54 -8.47 12.71
N VAL A 92 23.49 -7.75 12.11
CA VAL A 92 23.65 -7.73 10.64
C VAL A 92 24.11 -9.10 10.12
N GLY A 93 24.93 -9.81 10.88
CA GLY A 93 25.35 -11.18 10.58
C GLY A 93 24.15 -12.13 10.49
N GLU A 94 23.30 -12.16 11.52
CA GLU A 94 22.10 -12.99 11.55
C GLU A 94 21.15 -12.66 10.39
N LEU A 95 20.92 -11.38 10.10
CA LEU A 95 20.08 -10.96 8.99
C LEU A 95 20.62 -11.42 7.62
N LYS A 96 21.95 -11.41 7.43
CA LYS A 96 22.58 -11.92 6.20
C LYS A 96 22.38 -13.43 6.05
N GLU A 97 22.49 -14.18 7.14
CA GLU A 97 22.26 -15.63 7.14
C GLU A 97 20.81 -15.96 6.79
N MET A 98 19.85 -15.26 7.41
CA MET A 98 18.43 -15.40 7.09
C MET A 98 18.12 -15.08 5.63
N LEU A 99 18.77 -14.03 5.08
CA LEU A 99 18.62 -13.65 3.68
C LEU A 99 19.20 -14.71 2.75
N ALA A 100 20.41 -15.21 3.01
CA ALA A 100 21.04 -16.26 2.23
C ALA A 100 20.17 -17.54 2.20
N ALA A 101 19.61 -17.94 3.34
CA ALA A 101 18.71 -19.08 3.44
C ALA A 101 17.42 -18.89 2.62
N LYS A 102 16.85 -17.68 2.57
CA LYS A 102 15.69 -17.39 1.71
C LYS A 102 16.05 -17.43 0.22
N ILE A 103 17.22 -16.91 -0.16
CA ILE A 103 17.70 -16.96 -1.55
C ILE A 103 17.91 -18.40 -2.00
N ALA A 104 18.58 -19.23 -1.19
CA ALA A 104 18.81 -20.64 -1.50
C ALA A 104 17.49 -21.42 -1.68
N ARG A 105 16.48 -21.16 -0.83
CA ARG A 105 15.15 -21.78 -0.97
C ARG A 105 14.41 -21.38 -2.24
N LYS A 106 14.61 -20.17 -2.77
CA LYS A 106 13.97 -19.72 -4.00
C LYS A 106 14.63 -20.32 -5.25
N ALA A 107 15.88 -20.80 -5.12
CA ALA A 107 16.65 -21.39 -6.22
C ALA A 107 16.38 -22.90 -6.43
N ASN A 108 15.78 -23.56 -5.44
CA ASN A 108 15.23 -24.92 -5.54
C ASN A 108 13.76 -24.88 -5.96
#